data_AF-A0A497CLS2-F1
#
_entry.id   AF-A0A497CLS2-F1
#
_cell.length_a   1.000
_cell.length_b   1.000
_cell.length_c   1.000
_cell.angle_alpha   90.00
_cell.angle_beta   90.00
_cell.angle_gamma   90.00
#
_symmetry.space_group_name_H-M   'P 1'
#
loop_
_entity.id
_entity.type
_entity.pdbx_description
1 polymer ?
#
loop_
_entity_poly.entity_id
_entity_poly.type
_entity_poly.pdbx_seq_one_letter_code
_entity_poly.pdbx_strand_id
1 'polypeptide(L)'
;GIEFNGERNIGRLPWGDFDQTLVGSRVRFNVNSDFQLNSYFQYDTDSRNLGVNVRVHWIFSPLGDVIFVFNHNTLNDITENWVLQSQQILLKVRYNFRL
;
A
#
# COMPACT_ATOMS: atom_id res chain seq x y z
N GLY A 1 9.89 -0.90 12.35
CA GLY A 1 10.56 0.27 11.75
C GLY A 1 9.55 1.07 10.96
N ILE A 2 9.54 2.37 11.14
CA ILE A 2 8.79 3.30 10.29
C ILE A 2 9.79 3.90 9.32
N GLU A 3 9.46 3.88 8.03
CA GLU A 3 10.24 4.48 6.95
C GLU A 3 9.38 5.52 6.25
N PHE A 4 9.94 6.68 5.98
CA PHE A 4 9.31 7.72 5.19
C PHE A 4 10.12 7.87 3.90
N ASN A 5 9.44 7.91 2.76
CA ASN A 5 10.06 8.08 1.46
C ASN A 5 9.36 9.21 0.71
N GLY A 6 10.08 10.19 0.19
CA GLY A 6 9.53 11.25 -0.65
C GLY A 6 10.30 11.29 -1.95
N GLU A 7 9.61 11.22 -3.07
CA GLU A 7 10.18 11.30 -4.40
C GLU A 7 9.53 12.47 -5.15
N ARG A 8 10.34 13.38 -5.68
CA ARG A 8 9.84 14.49 -6.50
C ARG A 8 10.39 14.35 -7.91
N ASN A 9 9.50 14.06 -8.84
CA ASN A 9 9.77 13.89 -10.25
C ASN A 9 9.38 15.16 -11.01
N ILE A 10 10.40 15.86 -11.54
CA ILE A 10 10.23 17.05 -12.37
C ILE A 10 10.60 16.66 -13.79
N GLY A 11 9.63 16.56 -14.68
CA GLY A 11 9.82 16.28 -16.10
C GLY A 11 9.49 17.51 -16.95
N ARG A 12 10.47 18.08 -17.65
CA ARG A 12 10.20 19.11 -18.67
C ARG A 12 10.11 18.44 -20.03
N LEU A 13 8.92 18.45 -20.64
CA LEU A 13 8.70 17.95 -22.00
C LEU A 13 8.41 19.12 -22.96
N PRO A 14 8.76 19.02 -24.25
CA PRO A 14 8.51 20.07 -25.25
C PRO A 14 7.03 20.47 -25.40
N TRP A 15 6.12 19.63 -24.90
CA TRP A 15 4.67 19.80 -24.99
C TRP A 15 3.98 20.04 -23.63
N GLY A 16 4.75 20.21 -22.54
CA GLY A 16 4.21 20.49 -21.21
C GLY A 16 5.21 20.20 -20.08
N ASP A 17 5.22 21.04 -19.05
CA ASP A 17 5.97 20.80 -17.82
C ASP A 17 5.14 19.91 -16.87
N PHE A 18 5.77 18.88 -16.31
CA PHE A 18 5.17 17.93 -15.38
C PHE A 18 5.94 17.96 -14.04
N ASP A 19 5.26 18.31 -12.96
CA ASP A 19 5.81 18.36 -11.60
C ASP A 19 5.02 17.39 -10.71
N GLN A 20 5.47 16.14 -10.65
CA GLN A 20 4.87 15.10 -9.83
C GLN A 20 5.65 14.96 -8.53
N THR A 21 4.97 15.20 -7.41
CA THR A 21 5.50 14.89 -6.10
C THR A 21 4.80 13.65 -5.57
N LEU A 22 5.55 12.60 -5.31
CA LEU A 22 5.10 11.33 -4.76
C LEU A 22 5.63 11.18 -3.34
N VAL A 23 4.74 11.26 -2.36
CA VAL A 23 5.07 11.12 -0.95
C VAL A 23 4.59 9.76 -0.47
N GLY A 24 5.49 8.96 0.10
CA GLY A 24 5.20 7.65 0.64
C GLY A 24 5.59 7.52 2.13
N SER A 25 4.79 6.78 2.88
CA SER A 25 5.12 6.35 4.23
C SER A 25 4.95 4.83 4.32
N ARG A 26 5.97 4.14 4.77
CA ARG A 26 5.96 2.71 5.02
C ARG A 26 6.12 2.41 6.49
N VAL A 27 5.15 1.73 7.06
CA VAL A 27 5.19 1.25 8.44
C VAL A 27 5.38 -0.25 8.41
N ARG A 28 6.53 -0.74 8.88
CA ARG A 28 6.78 -2.18 9.09
C ARG A 28 6.82 -2.47 10.57
N PHE A 29 5.87 -3.24 11.06
CA PHE A 29 5.79 -3.65 12.45
C PHE A 29 5.86 -5.18 12.54
N ASN A 30 6.96 -5.67 13.08
CA ASN A 30 7.15 -7.09 13.36
C ASN A 30 7.02 -7.25 14.87
N VAL A 31 5.91 -7.84 15.32
CA VAL A 31 5.69 -8.09 16.75
C VAL A 31 6.60 -9.24 17.17
N ASN A 32 6.46 -10.37 16.47
CA ASN A 32 7.19 -11.61 16.70
C ASN A 32 7.58 -12.21 15.33
N SER A 33 8.34 -13.32 15.32
CA SER A 33 8.62 -14.08 14.07
C SER A 33 7.34 -14.54 13.35
N ASP A 34 6.24 -14.63 14.09
CA ASP A 34 4.96 -15.17 13.63
C ASP A 34 3.96 -14.10 13.21
N PHE A 35 4.20 -12.82 13.49
CA PHE A 35 3.27 -11.75 13.16
C PHE A 35 3.98 -10.54 12.58
N GLN A 36 3.68 -10.27 11.31
CA GLN A 36 4.23 -9.17 10.53
C GLN A 36 3.09 -8.31 9.99
N LEU A 37 3.17 -7.01 10.27
CA LEU A 37 2.29 -5.99 9.72
C LEU A 37 3.12 -5.04 8.86
N ASN A 38 2.71 -4.87 7.61
CA ASN A 38 3.34 -3.95 6.68
C ASN A 38 2.28 -3.06 6.05
N SER A 39 2.33 -1.77 6.33
CA SER A 39 1.43 -0.77 5.77
C SER A 39 2.23 0.21 4.93
N TYR A 40 1.70 0.57 3.77
CA TYR A 40 2.29 1.51 2.84
C TYR A 40 1.22 2.49 2.39
N PHE A 41 1.49 3.77 2.62
CA PHE A 41 0.66 4.89 2.22
C PHE A 41 1.43 5.67 1.18
N GLN A 42 0.79 6.03 0.08
CA GLN A 42 1.37 6.81 -1.00
C GLN A 42 0.38 7.88 -1.42
N TYR A 43 0.88 9.09 -1.63
CA TYR A 43 0.14 10.22 -2.12
C TYR A 43 0.86 10.82 -3.32
N ASP A 44 0.14 10.93 -4.43
CA ASP A 44 0.61 11.54 -5.67
C ASP A 44 -0.08 12.88 -5.86
N THR A 45 0.69 13.98 -5.93
CA THR A 45 0.13 15.33 -6.07
C THR A 45 -0.36 15.64 -7.49
N ASP A 46 0.22 15.01 -8.52
CA ASP A 46 -0.11 15.31 -9.92
C ASP A 46 -1.41 14.62 -10.32
N SER A 47 -1.48 13.31 -10.14
CA SER A 47 -2.70 12.53 -10.38
C SER A 47 -3.70 12.59 -9.22
N ARG A 48 -3.34 13.29 -8.13
CA ARG A 48 -4.12 13.42 -6.88
C ARG A 48 -4.61 12.07 -6.33
N ASN A 49 -3.78 11.06 -6.47
CA ASN A 49 -4.13 9.69 -6.13
C ASN A 49 -3.58 9.32 -4.76
N LEU A 50 -4.43 8.76 -3.91
CA LEU A 50 -4.07 8.24 -2.60
C LEU A 50 -4.13 6.71 -2.63
N GLY A 51 -2.95 6.09 -2.55
CA GLY A 51 -2.77 4.66 -2.48
C GLY A 51 -2.50 4.19 -1.05
N VAL A 52 -3.32 3.27 -0.55
CA VAL A 52 -3.15 2.60 0.74
C VAL A 52 -3.01 1.11 0.51
N ASN A 53 -1.91 0.53 0.98
CA ASN A 53 -1.68 -0.90 0.99
C ASN A 53 -1.40 -1.36 2.42
N VAL A 54 -2.19 -2.29 2.94
CA VAL A 54 -1.97 -2.91 4.25
C VAL A 54 -1.85 -4.40 4.05
N ARG A 55 -0.79 -4.99 4.56
CA ARG A 55 -0.52 -6.43 4.54
C ARG A 55 -0.28 -6.91 5.95
N VAL A 56 -1.12 -7.85 6.38
CA VAL A 56 -0.95 -8.60 7.63
C VAL A 56 -0.55 -10.01 7.25
N HIS A 57 0.52 -10.50 7.84
CA HIS A 57 0.96 -11.88 7.72
C HIS A 57 1.06 -12.47 9.13
N TRP A 58 0.23 -13.47 9.39
CA TRP A 58 0.13 -14.13 10.68
C TRP A 58 0.31 -15.63 10.52
N ILE A 59 1.37 -16.15 11.12
CA ILE A 59 1.70 -17.57 11.21
C ILE A 59 1.12 -18.06 12.53
N PHE A 60 -0.02 -18.75 12.49
CA PHE A 60 -0.63 -19.30 13.71
C PHE A 60 -0.03 -20.67 14.08
N SER A 61 0.56 -21.37 13.11
CA SER A 61 1.28 -22.62 13.36
C SER A 61 2.43 -22.78 12.35
N PRO A 62 3.47 -23.58 12.65
CA PRO A 62 4.56 -23.84 11.70
C PRO A 62 4.09 -24.43 10.36
N LEU A 63 2.90 -25.02 10.35
CA LEU A 63 2.27 -25.63 9.18
C LEU A 63 1.23 -24.71 8.52
N GLY A 64 0.82 -23.62 9.16
CA GLY A 64 -0.30 -22.82 8.72
C GLY A 64 -0.15 -21.33 8.95
N ASP A 65 -0.44 -20.55 7.92
CA ASP A 65 -0.33 -19.11 7.92
C ASP A 65 -1.50 -18.45 7.20
N VAL A 66 -1.75 -17.20 7.58
CA VAL A 66 -2.80 -16.34 7.04
C VAL A 66 -2.13 -15.06 6.55
N ILE A 67 -2.39 -14.70 5.30
CA ILE A 67 -1.99 -13.43 4.72
C ILE A 67 -3.25 -12.67 4.34
N PHE A 68 -3.42 -11.50 4.94
CA PHE A 68 -4.44 -10.54 4.59
C PHE A 68 -3.81 -9.36 3.88
N VAL A 69 -4.33 -8.99 2.71
CA VAL A 69 -3.89 -7.81 1.95
C VAL A 69 -5.10 -6.96 1.65
N PHE A 70 -5.05 -5.72 2.12
CA PHE A 70 -5.98 -4.66 1.79
C PHE A 70 -5.26 -3.66 0.90
N ASN A 71 -5.82 -3.39 -0.27
CA ASN A 71 -5.35 -2.37 -1.19
C ASN A 71 -6.52 -1.46 -1.52
N HIS A 72 -6.31 -0.16 -1.36
CA HIS A 72 -7.29 0.86 -1.61
C HIS A 72 -6.61 2.00 -2.34
N ASN A 73 -7.11 2.29 -3.54
CA ASN A 73 -6.64 3.39 -4.37
C ASN A 73 -7.82 4.33 -4.63
N THR A 74 -7.68 5.58 -4.19
CA THR A 74 -8.70 6.60 -4.32
C THR A 74 -8.13 7.81 -5.04
N LEU A 75 -8.78 8.19 -6.15
CA LEU A 75 -8.50 9.45 -6.83
C LEU A 75 -9.26 10.56 -6.09
N ASN A 76 -8.53 11.60 -5.69
CA ASN A 76 -9.09 12.74 -5.00
C ASN A 76 -9.14 13.93 -5.96
N ASP A 77 -10.28 14.17 -6.61
CA ASP A 77 -10.50 15.43 -7.32
C ASP A 77 -11.10 16.44 -6.34
N ILE A 78 -10.36 17.50 -6.02
CA ILE A 78 -10.63 18.46 -4.94
C ILE A 78 -11.96 19.24 -5.16
N THR A 79 -12.63 19.03 -6.29
CA THR A 79 -13.85 19.76 -6.68
C THR A 79 -15.12 18.91 -6.66
N GLU A 80 -15.08 17.60 -6.90
CA GLU A 80 -16.28 16.75 -6.88
C GLU A 80 -15.98 15.30 -6.48
N ASN A 81 -16.56 14.88 -5.35
CA ASN A 81 -16.80 13.49 -4.89
C ASN A 81 -15.60 12.53 -4.84
N TRP A 82 -15.40 11.90 -3.68
CA TRP A 82 -14.46 10.79 -3.51
C TRP A 82 -14.85 9.61 -4.41
N VAL A 83 -14.26 9.51 -5.60
CA VAL A 83 -14.50 8.40 -6.53
C VAL A 83 -13.54 7.26 -6.18
N LEU A 84 -14.12 6.20 -5.65
CA LEU A 84 -13.44 4.93 -5.39
C LEU A 84 -12.95 4.32 -6.72
N GLN A 85 -11.65 4.41 -6.98
CA GLN A 85 -11.08 3.89 -8.23
C GLN A 85 -10.84 2.38 -8.12
N SER A 86 -10.30 1.91 -7.00
CA SER A 86 -10.04 0.49 -6.80
C SER A 86 -9.98 0.11 -5.34
N GLN A 87 -10.73 -0.93 -4.97
CA GLN A 87 -10.66 -1.59 -3.68
C GLN A 87 -10.41 -3.07 -3.92
N GLN A 88 -9.35 -3.59 -3.32
CA GLN A 88 -9.03 -4.99 -3.35
C GLN A 88 -8.80 -5.49 -1.93
N ILE A 89 -9.54 -6.53 -1.57
CA ILE A 89 -9.37 -7.24 -0.31
C ILE A 89 -9.03 -8.68 -0.68
N LEU A 90 -7.91 -9.17 -0.15
CA LEU A 90 -7.41 -10.50 -0.41
C LEU A 90 -7.10 -11.20 0.91
N LEU A 91 -7.73 -12.35 1.11
CA LEU A 91 -7.42 -13.24 2.22
C LEU A 91 -6.84 -14.53 1.65
N LYS A 92 -5.65 -14.91 2.12
CA LYS A 92 -5.00 -16.17 1.82
C LYS A 92 -4.81 -16.94 3.10
N VAL A 93 -5.25 -18.18 3.11
CA VAL A 93 -5.03 -19.13 4.20
C VAL A 93 -4.28 -20.31 3.62
N ARG A 94 -3.17 -20.69 4.24
CA ARG A 94 -2.35 -21.83 3.85
C ARG A 94 -2.25 -22.76 5.04
N TYR A 95 -2.37 -24.06 4.79
CA TYR A 95 -2.14 -25.09 5.79
C TYR A 95 -1.52 -26.32 5.12
N ASN A 96 -0.35 -26.73 5.59
CA ASN A 96 0.39 -27.87 5.10
C ASN A 96 0.09 -29.08 5.98
N PHE A 97 -0.63 -30.05 5.42
CA PHE A 97 -0.80 -31.37 6.05
C PHE A 97 0.36 -32.28 5.59
N ARG A 98 0.94 -33.02 6.54
CA ARG A 98 1.83 -34.15 6.24
C ARG A 98 1.05 -35.42 6.57
N LEU A 99 0.85 -36.29 5.57
CA LEU A 99 0.25 -37.62 5.71
C LEU A 99 1.31 -38.69 5.47
#